data_AF-A0A317N0J9-F1
#
_entry.id   AF-A0A317N0J9-F1
#
_cell.length_a   1.000
_cell.length_b   1.000
_cell.length_c   1.000
_cell.angle_alpha   90.00
_cell.angle_beta   90.00
_cell.angle_gamma   90.00
#
_symmetry.space_group_name_H-M   'P 1'
#
loop_
_entity.id
_entity.type
_entity.pdbx_description
1 polymer ?
#
loop_
_entity_poly.entity_id
_entity_poly.type
_entity_poly.pdbx_seq_one_letter_code
_entity_poly.pdbx_strand_id
1 'polypeptide(L)' 'MLPINGRTLALVIQAIEFRIDHLEQELAARPLDAGTDLEDLLLSYTNAARTLEQMYRETRSQVANLPAYMELVARTR' A
#
# COMPACT_ATOMS: atom_id res chain seq x y z
N MET A 1 12.46 17.72 -7.47
CA MET A 1 11.54 16.72 -6.90
C MET A 1 11.48 16.98 -5.41
N LEU A 2 10.32 17.32 -4.83
CA LEU A 2 10.22 17.58 -3.39
C LEU A 2 10.26 16.23 -2.64
N PRO A 3 11.14 16.05 -1.63
CA PRO A 3 11.21 14.79 -0.89
C PRO A 3 9.89 14.57 -0.14
N ILE A 4 9.27 13.40 -0.34
CA ILE A 4 8.10 12.97 0.43
C ILE A 4 8.58 12.76 1.87
N ASN A 5 8.04 13.51 2.82
CA ASN A 5 8.39 13.33 4.23
C ASN A 5 7.77 12.04 4.79
N GLY A 6 8.32 11.52 5.89
CA GLY A 6 7.89 10.24 6.47
C GLY A 6 6.41 10.17 6.87
N ARG A 7 5.77 11.30 7.23
CA ARG A 7 4.33 11.34 7.54
C ARG A 7 3.49 11.22 6.28
N THR A 8 3.86 11.91 5.21
CA THR A 8 3.21 11.76 3.90
C THR A 8 3.38 10.34 3.38
N LEU A 9 4.57 9.75 3.55
CA LEU A 9 4.82 8.37 3.15
C LEU A 9 3.93 7.37 3.91
N ALA A 10 3.76 7.57 5.23
CA ALA A 10 2.85 6.74 6.03
C ALA A 10 1.39 6.81 5.54
N LEU A 11 0.90 8.01 5.20
CA LEU A 11 -0.45 8.20 4.67
C LEU A 11 -0.62 7.53 3.30
N VAL A 12 0.38 7.64 2.43
CA VAL A 12 0.36 6.98 1.11
C VAL A 12 0.33 5.47 1.27
N ILE A 13 1.12 4.89 2.17
CA ILE A 13 1.08 3.44 2.48
C ILE A 13 -0.33 3.02 2.89
N GLN A 14 -0.94 3.73 3.84
CA GLN A 14 -2.29 3.40 4.31
C GLN A 14 -3.35 3.49 3.19
N ALA A 15 -3.23 4.48 2.31
CA ALA A 15 -4.15 4.62 1.18
C ALA A 15 -3.98 3.49 0.15
N ILE A 16 -2.75 3.07 -0.12
CA ILE A 16 -2.46 1.94 -1.03
C ILE A 16 -2.97 0.63 -0.45
N GLU A 17 -2.71 0.35 0.82
CA GLU A 17 -3.18 -0.87 1.51
C GLU A 17 -4.72 -0.93 1.50
N PHE A 18 -5.41 0.19 1.82
CA PHE A 18 -6.86 0.26 1.72
C PHE A 18 -7.39 -0.05 0.31
N ARG A 19 -6.70 0.44 -0.73
CA ARG A 19 -7.10 0.18 -2.11
C ARG A 19 -6.85 -1.27 -2.54
N ILE A 20 -5.77 -1.89 -2.04
CA ILE A 20 -5.50 -3.32 -2.23
C ILE A 20 -6.64 -4.13 -1.62
N ASP A 21 -6.97 -3.90 -0.35
CA ASP A 21 -8.04 -4.63 0.35
C ASP A 21 -9.38 -4.47 -0.39
N HIS A 22 -9.69 -3.28 -0.89
CA HIS A 22 -10.90 -3.04 -1.69
C HIS A 22 -10.88 -3.78 -3.04
N LEU A 23 -9.75 -3.80 -3.75
CA LEU A 23 -9.62 -4.53 -5.01
C LEU A 23 -9.73 -6.05 -4.82
N GLU A 24 -9.17 -6.58 -3.73
CA GLU A 24 -9.30 -8.00 -3.36
C GLU A 24 -10.77 -8.36 -3.09
N GLN A 25 -11.52 -7.50 -2.40
CA GLN A 25 -12.96 -7.68 -2.19
C GLN A 25 -13.76 -7.61 -3.49
N GLU A 26 -13.45 -6.65 -4.38
CA GLU A 26 -14.08 -6.53 -5.70
C GLU A 26 -13.83 -7.79 -6.55
N LEU A 27 -12.60 -8.33 -6.54
CA LEU A 27 -12.23 -9.55 -7.24
C LEU A 27 -12.93 -10.78 -6.65
N ALA A 28 -13.00 -10.90 -5.33
CA ALA A 28 -13.67 -12.02 -4.66
C ALA A 28 -15.19 -12.05 -4.94
N ALA A 29 -15.81 -10.88 -5.14
CA ALA A 29 -17.22 -10.77 -5.47
C ALA A 29 -17.54 -10.95 -6.96
N ARG A 30 -16.51 -11.05 -7.82
CA ARG A 30 -16.69 -11.08 -9.28
C ARG A 30 -16.97 -12.48 -9.83
N PRO A 31 -17.70 -12.57 -10.96
CA PRO A 31 -17.77 -13.79 -11.76
C PRO A 31 -16.40 -14.24 -12.26
N LEU A 32 -16.17 -15.55 -12.35
CA LEU A 32 -14.90 -16.14 -12.78
C LEU A 32 -14.50 -15.81 -14.23
N ASP A 33 -15.43 -15.31 -15.04
CA ASP A 33 -15.24 -14.89 -16.42
C ASP A 33 -15.09 -13.37 -16.58
N ALA A 34 -15.09 -12.62 -15.48
CA ALA A 34 -14.76 -11.20 -15.52
C ALA A 34 -13.27 -11.03 -15.83
N GLY A 35 -12.94 -10.27 -16.89
CA GLY A 35 -11.57 -10.11 -17.38
C GLY A 35 -10.53 -9.60 -16.35
N THR A 36 -9.26 -9.59 -16.77
CA THR A 36 -8.08 -9.45 -15.90
C THR A 36 -7.75 -8.02 -15.47
N ASP A 37 -8.46 -7.00 -15.94
CA ASP A 37 -8.12 -5.60 -15.69
C ASP A 37 -7.97 -5.25 -14.19
N LEU A 38 -8.80 -5.85 -13.33
CA LEU A 38 -8.71 -5.65 -11.89
C LEU A 38 -7.54 -6.42 -11.25
N GLU A 39 -7.18 -7.58 -11.80
CA GLU A 39 -6.04 -8.37 -11.35
C GLU A 39 -4.73 -7.64 -11.70
N ASP A 40 -4.64 -7.08 -12.90
CA ASP A 40 -3.50 -6.26 -13.34
C ASP A 40 -3.37 -4.99 -12.51
N LEU A 41 -4.49 -4.36 -12.18
CA LEU A 41 -4.52 -3.21 -11.29
C LEU A 41 -4.08 -3.59 -9.88
N LEU A 42 -4.60 -4.69 -9.32
CA LEU A 42 -4.20 -5.20 -8.01
C LEU A 42 -2.69 -5.47 -7.97
N LEU A 43 -2.16 -6.17 -8.97
CA LEU A 43 -0.73 -6.44 -9.10
C LEU A 43 0.11 -5.15 -9.11
N SER A 44 -0.35 -4.12 -9.82
CA SER A 44 0.29 -2.82 -9.87
C SER A 44 0.34 -2.14 -8.49
N TYR A 45 -0.77 -2.19 -7.74
CA TYR A 45 -0.85 -1.65 -6.38
C TYR A 45 0.03 -2.46 -5.40
N THR A 46 0.05 -3.79 -5.48
CA THR A 46 0.92 -4.64 -4.66
C THR A 46 2.39 -4.34 -4.91
N ASN A 47 2.79 -4.13 -6.17
CA ASN A 47 4.16 -3.72 -6.50
C ASN A 47 4.50 -2.35 -5.91
N ALA A 48 3.58 -1.39 -6.01
CA ALA A 48 3.74 -0.08 -5.40
C ALA A 48 3.89 -0.16 -3.86
N ALA A 49 3.08 -0.99 -3.19
CA ALA A 49 3.16 -1.22 -1.75
C ALA A 49 4.55 -1.72 -1.32
N ARG A 50 5.12 -2.67 -2.07
CA ARG A 50 6.48 -3.20 -1.79
C ARG A 50 7.56 -2.13 -1.92
N THR A 51 7.46 -1.26 -2.94
CA THR A 51 8.39 -0.13 -3.09
C THR A 51 8.25 0.86 -1.94
N LEU A 52 7.01 1.20 -1.56
CA LEU A 52 6.75 2.13 -0.46
C LEU A 52 7.21 1.59 0.90
N GLU A 53 7.05 0.29 1.14
CA GLU A 53 7.57 -0.38 2.33
C GLU A 53 9.09 -0.20 2.45
N GLN A 54 9.82 -0.45 1.37
CA GLN A 54 11.27 -0.27 1.35
C GLN A 54 11.65 1.19 1.65
N MET A 55 11.03 2.15 0.95
CA MET A 55 11.27 3.58 1.16
C MET A 55 10.96 4.00 2.61
N TYR A 56 9.92 3.42 3.22
CA TYR A 56 9.53 3.73 4.59
C TYR A 56 10.52 3.18 5.61
N ARG A 57 11.01 1.95 5.40
CA ARG A 57 12.05 1.35 6.25
C ARG A 57 13.33 2.19 6.22
N GLU A 58 13.75 2.64 5.03
CA GLU A 58 14.89 3.55 4.86
C GLU A 58 14.65 4.89 5.55
N THR A 59 13.48 5.51 5.35
CA THR A 59 13.12 6.80 5.97
C THR A 59 13.04 6.70 7.51
N ARG A 60 12.50 5.61 8.04
CA ARG A 60 12.39 5.37 9.49
C ARG A 60 13.74 5.23 10.16
N SER A 61 14.78 4.76 9.46
CA SER A 61 16.15 4.77 9.98
C SER A 61 16.71 6.18 10.18
N GLN A 62 16.16 7.18 9.48
CA GLN A 62 16.62 8.57 9.48
C GLN A 62 15.75 9.50 10.33
N VAL A 63 14.50 9.12 10.61
CA VAL A 63 13.52 9.94 11.31
C VAL A 63 13.00 9.22 12.56
N ALA A 64 13.32 9.77 13.73
CA ALA A 64 12.75 9.31 14.99
C ALA A 64 11.22 9.55 15.04
N ASN A 65 10.49 8.67 15.73
CA ASN A 65 9.03 8.73 15.96
C ASN A 65 8.13 8.37 14.76
N LEU A 66 8.62 7.62 13.78
CA LEU A 66 7.75 6.96 12.81
C LEU A 66 7.28 5.58 13.34
N PRO A 67 5.97 5.27 13.24
CA PRO A 67 5.44 3.96 13.66
C PRO A 67 6.10 2.82 12.90
N ALA A 68 6.03 1.60 13.43
CA ALA A 68 6.51 0.44 12.67
C ALA A 68 5.63 0.23 11.42
N TYR A 69 6.20 -0.28 10.33
CA TYR A 69 5.45 -0.51 9.09
C TYR A 69 4.21 -1.40 9.34
N MET A 70 4.36 -2.47 10.14
CA MET A 70 3.26 -3.35 10.52
C MET A 70 2.12 -2.63 11.26
N GLU A 71 2.40 -1.56 12.01
CA GLU A 71 1.36 -0.76 12.67
C GLU A 71 0.56 0.11 11.69
N LEU A 72 1.15 0.44 10.53
CA LEU A 72 0.45 1.16 9.47
C LEU A 72 -0.54 0.26 8.74
N VAL A 73 -0.11 -0.96 8.39
CA VAL A 73 -0.89 -1.92 7.59
C VAL A 73 -1.93 -2.67 8.44
N ALA A 74 -1.67 -2.89 9.73
CA ALA A 74 -2.63 -3.55 10.61
C ALA A 74 -3.90 -2.71 10.89
N ARG A 75 -3.94 -1.43 10.52
CA ARG A 75 -5.12 -0.57 10.69
C ARG A 75 -6.09 -0.62 9.50
N THR A 76 -5.67 -1.14 8.36
CA THR A 76 -6.49 -1.20 7.14
C THR A 76 -7.24 -2.53 6.97
N ARG A 77 -6.78 -3.59 7.65
CA ARG A 77 -7.43 -4.91 7.71
C ARG A 77 -8.35 -5.05 8.92
#